data_AF-A0A2R7JX11-F1
#
_entry.id   AF-A0A2R7JX11-F1
#
_cell.length_a   1.000
_cell.length_b   1.000
_cell.length_c   1.000
_cell.angle_alpha   90.00
_cell.angle_beta   90.00
_cell.angle_gamma   90.00
#
_symmetry.space_group_name_H-M   'P 1'
#
loop_
_entity.id
_entity.type
_entity.pdbx_description
1 polymer ?
#
loop_
_entity_poly.entity_id
_entity_poly.type
_entity_poly.pdbx_seq_one_letter_code
_entity_poly.pdbx_strand_id
1 'polypeptide(L)'
;MMLKAMFSATALLTALPLAAQTQAVAPANAKIALTRTEDLRCLLLVSELIGTGTAAQKEAGTKAALYFAGKILGREPGLDLTAAAKTEIVAMEKIDRPAGYQRCGAELQLIGVKLQAAGAGLTAMAKGAQ
;
A
#
# COMPACT_ATOMS: atom_id res chain seq x y z
N MET A 1 21.76 -33.00 -29.45
CA MET A 1 21.48 -34.11 -28.51
C MET A 1 20.82 -33.50 -27.28
N MET A 2 19.49 -33.41 -27.27
CA MET A 2 18.56 -34.40 -26.72
C MET A 2 18.61 -34.50 -25.20
N LEU A 3 17.63 -33.90 -24.51
CA LEU A 3 16.78 -34.66 -23.60
C LEU A 3 15.45 -33.94 -23.32
N LYS A 4 14.42 -34.41 -24.02
CA LYS A 4 13.00 -34.24 -23.69
C LYS A 4 12.73 -35.04 -22.41
N ALA A 5 12.26 -34.40 -21.34
CA ALA A 5 11.64 -35.10 -20.22
C ALA A 5 10.13 -34.87 -20.27
N MET A 6 9.44 -35.90 -20.75
CA MET A 6 7.99 -36.07 -20.73
C MET A 6 7.54 -36.16 -19.28
N PHE A 7 6.67 -35.25 -18.84
CA PHE A 7 5.90 -35.45 -17.61
C PHE A 7 4.45 -35.73 -17.98
N SER A 8 4.08 -36.99 -17.74
CA SER A 8 2.76 -37.56 -17.95
C SER A 8 1.69 -36.84 -17.11
N ALA A 9 0.59 -36.57 -17.78
CA ALA A 9 -0.67 -36.15 -17.20
C ALA A 9 -1.31 -37.30 -16.42
N THR A 10 -1.55 -37.08 -15.13
CA THR A 10 -2.51 -37.87 -14.35
C THR A 10 -3.58 -36.90 -13.84
N ALA A 11 -4.68 -36.81 -14.58
CA ALA A 11 -5.86 -36.04 -14.22
C ALA A 11 -6.63 -36.78 -13.12
N LEU A 12 -6.44 -36.40 -11.84
CA LEU A 12 -7.42 -36.68 -10.79
C LEU A 12 -8.43 -35.53 -10.74
N LEU A 13 -9.59 -35.74 -11.38
CA LEU A 13 -10.80 -34.96 -11.16
C LEU A 13 -11.31 -35.25 -9.74
N THR A 14 -10.96 -34.39 -8.79
CA THR A 14 -11.64 -34.32 -7.48
C THR A 14 -12.63 -33.16 -7.53
N ALA A 15 -13.91 -33.51 -7.63
CA ALA A 15 -15.01 -32.55 -7.53
C ALA A 15 -15.10 -32.06 -6.08
N LEU A 16 -14.45 -30.94 -5.76
CA LEU A 16 -14.68 -30.25 -4.50
C LEU A 16 -16.01 -29.47 -4.58
N PRO A 17 -16.89 -29.61 -3.57
CA PRO A 17 -18.09 -28.79 -3.48
C PRO A 17 -17.68 -27.33 -3.29
N LEU A 18 -18.16 -26.47 -4.19
CA LEU A 18 -18.15 -25.01 -4.05
C LEU A 18 -19.00 -24.64 -2.82
N ALA A 19 -18.40 -24.70 -1.63
CA ALA A 19 -18.92 -23.95 -0.50
C ALA A 19 -18.71 -22.47 -0.85
N ALA A 20 -19.79 -21.82 -1.30
CA ALA A 20 -19.87 -20.39 -1.47
C ALA A 20 -19.62 -19.74 -0.11
N GLN A 21 -18.34 -19.51 0.21
CA GLN A 21 -17.96 -18.61 1.28
C GLN A 21 -18.42 -17.23 0.83
N THR A 22 -19.60 -16.82 1.29
CA THR A 22 -20.01 -15.43 1.35
C THR A 22 -18.99 -14.73 2.23
N GLN A 23 -17.86 -14.34 1.63
CA GLN A 23 -16.96 -13.37 2.22
C GLN A 23 -17.81 -12.11 2.37
N ALA A 24 -18.19 -11.82 3.60
CA ALA A 24 -18.78 -10.55 3.94
C ALA A 24 -17.78 -9.49 3.49
N VAL A 25 -18.05 -8.89 2.33
CA VAL A 25 -17.31 -7.75 1.82
C VAL A 25 -17.50 -6.68 2.88
N ALA A 26 -16.48 -6.48 3.70
CA ALA A 26 -16.48 -5.40 4.68
C ALA A 26 -16.84 -4.11 3.92
N PRO A 27 -17.70 -3.25 4.48
CA PRO A 27 -18.22 -2.10 3.76
C PRO A 27 -17.05 -1.28 3.21
N ALA A 28 -17.02 -1.12 1.88
CA ALA A 28 -16.03 -0.33 1.15
C ALA A 28 -16.00 1.16 1.58
N ASN A 29 -16.86 1.55 2.51
CA ASN A 29 -17.01 2.88 3.08
C ASN A 29 -16.53 2.97 4.53
N ALA A 30 -15.78 2.00 5.05
CA ALA A 30 -15.06 2.21 6.30
C ALA A 30 -14.16 3.44 6.12
N LYS A 31 -14.59 4.58 6.67
CA LYS A 31 -13.80 5.81 6.68
C LYS A 31 -12.50 5.46 7.39
N ILE A 32 -11.42 5.30 6.62
CA ILE A 32 -10.08 5.19 7.20
C ILE A 32 -9.94 6.44 8.06
N ALA A 33 -9.85 6.26 9.37
CA ALA A 33 -9.68 7.38 10.29
C ALA A 33 -8.29 7.98 10.01
N LEU A 34 -8.25 9.01 9.17
CA LEU A 34 -7.02 9.68 8.74
C LEU A 34 -6.52 10.57 9.88
N THR A 35 -5.93 9.97 10.91
CA THR A 35 -5.32 10.72 12.00
C THR A 35 -3.85 11.01 11.68
N ARG A 36 -3.33 12.11 12.23
CA ARG A 36 -1.89 12.42 12.15
C ARG A 36 -1.03 11.26 12.63
N THR A 37 -1.41 10.60 13.72
CA THR A 37 -0.70 9.45 14.29
C THR A 37 -0.59 8.31 13.29
N GLU A 38 -1.68 8.00 12.59
CA GLU A 38 -1.68 6.92 11.61
C GLU A 38 -0.86 7.23 10.36
N ASP A 39 -0.89 8.48 9.90
CA ASP A 39 -0.04 8.94 8.79
C ASP A 39 1.45 8.88 9.18
N LEU A 40 1.79 9.26 10.42
CA LEU A 40 3.14 9.25 10.96
C LEU A 40 3.68 7.82 11.12
N ARG A 41 2.85 6.88 11.60
CA ARG A 41 3.18 5.45 11.64
C ARG A 41 3.45 4.90 10.25
N CYS A 42 2.61 5.25 9.28
CA CYS A 42 2.85 4.82 7.91
C CYS A 42 4.14 5.39 7.34
N LEU A 43 4.45 6.65 7.59
CA LEU A 43 5.72 7.26 7.21
C LEU A 43 6.92 6.51 7.83
N LEU A 44 6.85 6.17 9.11
CA LEU A 44 7.91 5.45 9.83
C LEU A 44 8.11 4.03 9.28
N LEU A 45 7.02 3.29 9.06
CA LEU A 45 7.07 1.95 8.48
C LEU A 45 7.68 1.96 7.08
N VAL A 46 7.26 2.87 6.20
CA VAL A 46 7.80 2.89 4.82
C VAL A 46 9.22 3.43 4.76
N SER A 47 9.64 4.22 5.75
CA SER A 47 11.02 4.68 5.91
C SER A 47 11.97 3.53 6.29
N GLU A 48 11.47 2.51 7.00
CA GLU A 48 12.22 1.26 7.25
C GLU A 48 12.62 0.59 5.92
N LEU A 49 11.69 0.51 4.95
CA LEU A 49 11.94 -0.08 3.63
C LEU A 49 13.02 0.67 2.84
N ILE A 50 13.16 1.98 3.04
CA ILE A 50 14.22 2.78 2.41
C ILE A 50 15.59 2.39 2.97
N GLY A 51 15.67 2.16 4.28
CA GLY A 51 16.91 1.78 4.96
C GLY A 51 17.34 0.34 4.68
N THR A 52 16.40 -0.61 4.72
CA THR A 52 16.70 -2.05 4.81
C THR A 52 16.25 -2.86 3.58
N GLY A 53 15.42 -2.31 2.71
CA GLY A 53 14.81 -3.04 1.59
C GLY A 53 15.73 -3.28 0.39
N THR A 54 15.28 -4.13 -0.54
CA THR A 54 15.82 -4.26 -1.90
C THR A 54 15.69 -2.96 -2.70
N ALA A 55 16.39 -2.82 -3.84
CA ALA A 55 16.30 -1.62 -4.68
C ALA A 55 14.84 -1.24 -5.04
N ALA A 56 14.01 -2.23 -5.41
CA ALA A 56 12.60 -2.02 -5.69
C ALA A 56 11.81 -1.56 -4.45
N GLN A 57 12.08 -2.15 -3.28
CA GLN A 57 11.46 -1.73 -2.02
C GLN A 57 11.89 -0.33 -1.58
N LYS A 58 13.14 0.07 -1.83
CA LYS A 58 13.64 1.42 -1.55
C LYS A 58 12.94 2.47 -2.42
N GLU A 59 12.78 2.17 -3.70
CA GLU A 59 12.04 3.05 -4.62
C GLU A 59 10.57 3.19 -4.18
N ALA A 60 9.90 2.06 -3.90
CA ALA A 60 8.53 2.05 -3.41
C ALA A 60 8.39 2.79 -2.07
N GLY A 61 9.30 2.54 -1.13
CA GLY A 61 9.36 3.20 0.17
C GLY A 61 9.56 4.71 0.04
N THR A 62 10.40 5.16 -0.89
CA THR A 62 10.63 6.59 -1.16
C THR A 62 9.37 7.28 -1.65
N LYS A 63 8.65 6.67 -2.62
CA LYS A 63 7.38 7.21 -3.12
C LYS A 63 6.32 7.26 -2.02
N ALA A 64 6.23 6.19 -1.22
CA ALA A 64 5.32 6.12 -0.09
C ALA A 64 5.65 7.18 0.99
N ALA A 65 6.93 7.37 1.30
CA ALA A 65 7.38 8.37 2.26
C ALA A 65 7.01 9.78 1.80
N LEU A 66 7.21 10.10 0.52
CA LEU A 66 6.80 11.38 -0.06
C LEU A 66 5.29 11.61 0.06
N TYR A 67 4.48 10.57 -0.20
CA TYR A 67 3.03 10.66 -0.03
C TYR A 67 2.63 10.98 1.41
N PHE A 68 3.09 10.19 2.38
CA PHE A 68 2.71 10.39 3.79
C PHE A 68 3.30 11.68 4.37
N ALA A 69 4.53 12.04 4.02
CA ALA A 69 5.12 13.31 4.41
C ALA A 69 4.34 14.49 3.84
N GLY A 70 3.98 14.46 2.55
CA GLY A 70 3.15 15.49 1.92
C GLY A 70 1.77 15.61 2.56
N LYS A 71 1.15 14.47 2.91
CA LYS A 71 -0.13 14.44 3.62
C LYS A 71 -0.05 15.07 5.02
N ILE A 72 1.00 14.77 5.78
CA ILE A 72 1.24 15.33 7.12
C ILE A 72 1.51 16.84 7.02
N LEU A 73 2.47 17.24 6.19
CA LEU A 73 2.87 18.64 6.05
C LEU A 73 1.77 19.50 5.42
N GLY A 74 0.95 18.93 4.54
CA GLY A 74 -0.22 19.60 3.99
C GLY A 74 -1.30 19.88 5.06
N ARG A 75 -1.34 19.10 6.13
CA ARG A 75 -2.26 19.30 7.27
C ARG A 75 -1.67 20.21 8.35
N GLU A 76 -0.38 20.05 8.65
CA GLU A 76 0.34 20.77 9.68
C GLU A 76 1.68 21.33 9.14
N PRO A 77 1.69 22.47 8.42
CA PRO A 77 2.88 22.99 7.73
C PRO A 77 4.06 23.40 8.63
N GLY A 78 3.85 23.54 9.94
CA GLY A 78 4.88 23.88 10.92
C GLY A 78 5.32 22.71 11.80
N LEU A 79 4.89 21.48 11.48
CA LEU A 79 5.21 20.33 12.31
C LEU A 79 6.70 20.00 12.25
N ASP A 80 7.36 19.90 13.40
CA ASP A 80 8.65 19.24 13.51
C ASP A 80 8.46 17.73 13.34
N LEU A 81 8.63 17.28 12.10
CA LEU A 81 8.45 15.88 11.71
C LEU A 81 9.42 14.97 12.45
N THR A 82 10.63 15.46 12.78
CA THR A 82 11.64 14.67 13.49
C THR A 82 11.23 14.48 14.95
N ALA A 83 10.79 15.54 15.63
CA ALA A 83 10.31 15.45 16.99
C ALA A 83 9.07 14.54 17.08
N ALA A 84 8.11 14.71 16.17
CA ALA A 84 6.92 13.87 16.11
C ALA A 84 7.27 12.39 15.88
N ALA A 85 8.15 12.11 14.90
CA ALA A 85 8.61 10.76 14.60
C ALA A 85 9.28 10.09 15.81
N LYS A 86 10.12 10.81 16.55
CA LYS A 86 10.78 10.28 17.77
C LYS A 86 9.77 9.84 18.82
N THR A 87 8.73 10.66 19.07
CA THR A 87 7.66 10.30 20.00
C THR A 87 6.92 9.05 19.54
N GLU A 88 6.61 8.96 18.25
CA GLU A 88 5.82 7.85 17.71
C GLU A 88 6.61 6.54 17.63
N ILE A 89 7.92 6.57 17.34
CA ILE A 89 8.78 5.37 17.31
C ILE A 89 8.69 4.59 18.63
N VAL A 90 8.69 5.28 19.78
CA VAL A 90 8.55 4.64 21.09
C VAL A 90 7.17 3.98 21.25
N ALA A 91 6.11 4.63 20.74
CA ALA A 91 4.77 4.06 20.75
C ALA A 91 4.64 2.84 19.82
N MET A 92 5.42 2.81 18.73
CA MET A 92 5.40 1.74 17.73
C MET A 92 6.01 0.42 18.20
N GLU A 93 6.77 0.39 19.30
CA GLU A 93 7.33 -0.87 19.84
C GLU A 93 6.25 -1.92 20.16
N LYS A 94 5.03 -1.46 20.44
CA LYS A 94 3.87 -2.30 20.81
C LYS A 94 2.95 -2.60 19.64
N ILE A 95 3.26 -2.12 18.44
CA ILE A 95 2.39 -2.25 17.27
C ILE A 95 2.74 -3.48 16.46
N ASP A 96 1.70 -4.19 16.01
CA ASP A 96 1.79 -5.22 14.99
C ASP A 96 2.23 -4.58 13.66
N ARG A 97 3.54 -4.63 13.38
CA ARG A 97 4.13 -4.06 12.15
C ARG A 97 3.53 -4.68 10.90
N PRO A 98 3.37 -6.02 10.75
CA PRO A 98 2.66 -6.61 9.63
C PRO A 98 1.29 -5.98 9.37
N ALA A 99 0.46 -5.82 10.40
CA ALA A 99 -0.84 -5.17 10.26
C ALA A 99 -0.70 -3.70 9.82
N GLY A 100 0.29 -2.99 10.38
CA GLY A 100 0.64 -1.62 9.97
C GLY A 100 1.00 -1.52 8.48
N TYR A 101 1.91 -2.36 8.00
CA TYR A 101 2.32 -2.41 6.60
C TYR A 101 1.14 -2.70 5.67
N GLN A 102 0.28 -3.66 6.02
CA GLN A 102 -0.91 -3.99 5.25
C GLN A 102 -1.85 -2.79 5.13
N ARG A 103 -2.10 -2.07 6.23
CA ARG A 103 -2.97 -0.90 6.20
C ARG A 103 -2.38 0.23 5.35
N CYS A 104 -1.10 0.56 5.55
CA CYS A 104 -0.44 1.62 4.79
C CYS A 104 -0.37 1.26 3.30
N GLY A 105 -0.16 -0.01 2.96
CA GLY A 105 -0.22 -0.52 1.60
C GLY A 105 -1.60 -0.39 0.97
N ALA A 106 -2.66 -0.73 1.70
CA ALA A 106 -4.04 -0.57 1.22
C ALA A 106 -4.40 0.89 0.92
N GLU A 107 -3.92 1.83 1.73
CA GLU A 107 -4.09 3.26 1.47
C GLU A 107 -3.33 3.70 0.19
N LEU A 108 -2.07 3.28 0.04
CA LEU A 108 -1.28 3.57 -1.15
C LEU A 108 -1.88 2.97 -2.43
N GLN A 109 -2.46 1.77 -2.34
CA GLN A 109 -3.17 1.16 -3.46
C GLN A 109 -4.42 1.97 -3.83
N LEU A 110 -5.21 2.38 -2.84
CA LEU A 110 -6.41 3.20 -3.06
C LEU A 110 -6.07 4.54 -3.73
N ILE A 111 -5.04 5.24 -3.26
CA ILE A 111 -4.63 6.50 -3.91
C ILE A 111 -4.06 6.26 -5.30
N GLY A 112 -3.33 5.16 -5.51
CA GLY A 112 -2.84 4.77 -6.84
C GLY A 112 -3.96 4.61 -7.86
N VAL A 113 -5.04 3.90 -7.50
CA VAL A 113 -6.24 3.75 -8.35
C VAL A 113 -6.87 5.11 -8.68
N LYS A 114 -6.99 6.00 -7.68
CA LYS A 114 -7.55 7.35 -7.89
C LYS A 114 -6.69 8.19 -8.83
N LEU A 115 -5.36 8.14 -8.67
CA LEU A 115 -4.42 8.87 -9.53
C LEU A 115 -4.46 8.36 -10.98
N GLN A 116 -4.55 7.04 -11.19
CA GLN A 116 -4.71 6.47 -12.53
C GLN A 116 -6.00 6.94 -13.20
N ALA A 117 -7.12 6.90 -12.48
CA ALA A 117 -8.40 7.39 -12.98
C ALA A 117 -8.36 8.89 -13.34
N ALA A 118 -7.74 9.72 -12.48
CA ALA A 118 -7.56 11.14 -12.76
C ALA A 118 -6.68 11.38 -14.00
N GLY A 119 -5.56 10.65 -14.14
CA GLY A 119 -4.67 10.74 -15.29
C GLY A 119 -5.36 10.37 -16.61
N ALA A 120 -6.18 9.33 -16.60
CA ALA A 120 -6.99 8.94 -17.75
C ALA A 120 -7.97 10.06 -18.15
N GLY A 121 -8.65 10.67 -17.18
CA GLY A 121 -9.54 11.80 -17.41
C GLY A 121 -8.83 13.02 -18.00
N LEU A 122 -7.67 13.39 -17.45
CA LEU A 122 -6.85 14.50 -17.96
C LEU A 122 -6.39 14.25 -19.41
N THR A 123 -5.99 13.02 -19.74
CA THR A 123 -5.58 12.64 -21.09
C THR A 123 -6.74 12.75 -22.09
N ALA A 124 -7.95 12.36 -21.69
CA ALA A 124 -9.13 12.47 -22.53
C ALA A 124 -9.49 13.95 -22.80
N MET A 125 -9.44 14.81 -21.77
CA MET A 125 -9.67 16.25 -21.93
C MET A 125 -8.65 16.91 -22.86
N ALA A 126 -7.37 16.56 -22.72
CA ALA A 126 -6.31 17.11 -23.57
C ALA A 126 -6.50 16.76 -25.05
N LYS A 127 -6.97 15.55 -25.37
CA LYS A 127 -7.27 15.13 -26.75
C LYS A 127 -8.49 15.85 -27.34
N GLY A 128 -9.47 16.20 -26.52
CA GLY A 128 -10.67 16.92 -26.98
C GLY A 128 -10.48 18.42 -27.18
N ALA A 129 -9.36 18.98 -26.70
CA ALA A 129 -9.00 20.39 -26.86
C ALA A 129 -8.17 20.66 -28.13
N GLN A 130 -7.81 19.61 -28.88
CA GLN A 130 -7.07 19.67 -30.15
C GLN A 130 -8.04 19.59 -31.32
#